data_AF-A0AAW5L4P1-F1
#
_entry.id   AF-A0AAW5L4P1-F1
#
_cell.length_a   1.000
_cell.length_b   1.000
_cell.length_c   1.000
_cell.angle_alpha   90.00
_cell.angle_beta   90.00
_cell.angle_gamma   90.00
#
_symmetry.space_group_name_H-M   'P 1'
#
loop_
_entity.id
_entity.type
_entity.pdbx_description
1 polymer ?
#
loop_
_entity_poly.entity_id
_entity_poly.type
_entity_poly.pdbx_seq_one_letter_code
_entity_poly.pdbx_strand_id
1 'polypeptide(L)'
;LETTVISHQKRVGAFDMVWRMMKIQENQLQLEMDYNAALYSEQDVQTFVKRFQHIIQKVLSSSSCPLRDVDLLLPQDYVLYQQGSLAHTNPIISKTIDQLIDEYASENPTHVAMTMENQSLTYQELQVRSNQVAQALLQKGLQRQERVSILMHRGIDAVVSMIGVLKAGGTYVPIDPDFPVERIHFMLQDSESTHVITHQKTALSYLVSNQSIIVYENTAKREITENTKSEHTAQDAAYIIYTSGSTGHPKGVLISHQSVIQLIHSLQETYGLQEQQVHLQFASFIFDASVWEIYGSLLTGGRLHLLTEIERKSTDHFIAVLKKQNVQYCLVPTVFFHTLTQASSQQLKQLLSLRYIFVGGETLLPAMVRNWQTKVGLHIPVVNAYGPTEITVCATTYPVTQLLQEEQTYIPIGKPLPHIKIYVLNEQGTL
;
A
#
# COMPACT_ATOMS: atom_id res chain seq x y z
N LEU A 1 -42.19 -14.07 -15.69
CA LEU A 1 -42.38 -15.08 -14.63
C LEU A 1 -42.85 -14.34 -13.39
N GLU A 2 -44.01 -14.70 -12.85
CA GLU A 2 -44.47 -14.21 -11.54
C GLU A 2 -44.11 -15.26 -10.48
N THR A 3 -43.62 -14.83 -9.33
CA THR A 3 -43.07 -15.73 -8.30
C THR A 3 -43.57 -15.32 -6.92
N THR A 4 -44.07 -16.27 -6.16
CA THR A 4 -44.59 -16.07 -4.80
C THR A 4 -43.97 -17.09 -3.84
N VAL A 5 -43.53 -16.63 -2.67
CA VAL A 5 -43.01 -17.50 -1.61
C VAL A 5 -44.18 -18.20 -0.93
N ILE A 6 -44.16 -19.53 -0.87
CA ILE A 6 -45.32 -20.34 -0.46
C ILE A 6 -45.26 -20.71 1.03
N SER A 7 -44.11 -21.13 1.55
CA SER A 7 -43.99 -21.55 2.96
C SER A 7 -42.54 -21.63 3.43
N HIS A 8 -42.32 -21.50 4.75
CA HIS A 8 -41.07 -21.84 5.42
C HIS A 8 -41.29 -23.06 6.33
N GLN A 9 -40.44 -24.07 6.24
CA GLN A 9 -40.51 -25.26 7.08
C GLN A 9 -39.11 -25.65 7.57
N LYS A 10 -38.98 -26.00 8.85
CA LYS A 10 -37.75 -26.61 9.37
C LYS A 10 -37.77 -28.10 9.07
N ARG A 11 -36.75 -28.58 8.36
CA ARG A 11 -36.56 -30.01 8.02
C ARG A 11 -35.11 -30.39 8.32
N VAL A 12 -34.86 -31.66 8.60
CA VAL A 12 -33.50 -32.20 8.74
C VAL A 12 -33.09 -32.81 7.40
N GLY A 13 -32.01 -32.31 6.81
CA GLY A 13 -31.47 -32.77 5.53
C GLY A 13 -30.08 -33.40 5.70
N ALA A 14 -29.72 -34.30 4.78
CA ALA A 14 -28.40 -34.93 4.73
C ALA A 14 -27.37 -34.18 3.86
N PHE A 15 -27.81 -33.15 3.13
CA PHE A 15 -27.00 -32.38 2.18
C PHE A 15 -26.96 -30.91 2.57
N ASP A 16 -25.93 -30.20 2.14
CA ASP A 16 -25.77 -28.77 2.40
C ASP A 16 -26.87 -27.93 1.75
N MET A 17 -27.34 -28.34 0.57
CA MET A 17 -28.44 -27.69 -0.13
C MET A 17 -29.14 -28.68 -1.07
N VAL A 18 -30.47 -28.63 -1.13
CA VAL A 18 -31.30 -29.47 -2.02
C VAL A 18 -32.27 -28.58 -2.79
N TRP A 19 -32.19 -28.61 -4.12
CA TRP A 19 -33.09 -27.90 -5.02
C TRP A 19 -34.09 -28.89 -5.62
N ARG A 20 -35.39 -28.66 -5.44
CA ARG A 20 -36.45 -29.47 -6.06
C ARG A 20 -37.30 -28.60 -6.95
N MET A 21 -37.37 -28.94 -8.22
CA MET A 21 -38.28 -28.31 -9.18
C MET A 21 -39.40 -29.29 -9.51
N MET A 22 -40.65 -28.89 -9.27
CA MET A 22 -41.83 -29.72 -9.50
C MET A 22 -42.81 -28.97 -10.39
N LYS A 23 -43.36 -29.65 -11.40
CA LYS A 23 -44.48 -29.12 -12.17
C LYS A 23 -45.76 -29.35 -11.37
N ILE A 24 -46.42 -28.28 -10.92
CA ILE A 24 -47.72 -28.39 -10.23
C ILE A 24 -48.86 -28.35 -11.25
N GLN A 25 -48.76 -27.48 -12.26
CA GLN A 25 -49.78 -27.30 -13.30
C GLN A 25 -49.11 -27.05 -14.66
N GLU A 26 -49.91 -26.96 -15.73
CA GLU A 26 -49.42 -26.89 -17.10
C GLU A 26 -48.39 -25.76 -17.33
N ASN A 27 -48.60 -24.60 -16.70
CA ASN A 27 -47.75 -23.41 -16.76
C ASN A 27 -47.19 -22.98 -15.39
N GLN A 28 -47.10 -23.90 -14.42
CA GLN A 28 -46.62 -23.59 -13.07
C GLN A 28 -45.55 -24.58 -12.60
N LEU A 29 -44.40 -24.02 -12.22
CA LEU A 29 -43.30 -24.72 -11.59
C LEU A 29 -43.17 -24.25 -10.13
N GLN A 30 -42.93 -25.18 -9.22
CA GLN A 30 -42.59 -24.93 -7.83
C GLN A 30 -41.13 -25.30 -7.60
N LEU A 31 -40.38 -24.32 -7.09
CA LEU A 31 -39.03 -24.51 -6.60
C LEU A 31 -39.06 -24.60 -5.07
N GLU A 32 -38.59 -25.72 -4.52
CA GLU A 32 -38.27 -25.85 -3.10
C GLU A 32 -36.76 -25.88 -2.91
N MET A 33 -36.27 -25.13 -1.93
CA MET A 33 -34.86 -25.13 -1.53
C MET A 33 -34.74 -25.45 -0.05
N ASP A 34 -34.17 -26.62 0.25
CA ASP A 34 -33.70 -26.94 1.59
C ASP A 34 -32.22 -26.55 1.70
N TYR A 35 -31.80 -26.01 2.84
CA TYR A 35 -30.41 -25.59 3.05
C TYR A 35 -29.96 -25.81 4.48
N ASN A 36 -28.66 -26.06 4.65
CA ASN A 36 -28.01 -26.17 5.94
C ASN A 36 -27.86 -24.77 6.56
N ALA A 37 -28.66 -24.48 7.59
CA ALA A 37 -28.65 -23.19 8.28
C ALA A 37 -27.34 -22.89 9.05
N ALA A 38 -26.44 -23.87 9.19
CA ALA A 38 -25.10 -23.64 9.71
C ALA A 38 -24.14 -23.06 8.65
N LEU A 39 -24.47 -23.18 7.36
CA LEU A 39 -23.64 -22.71 6.24
C LEU A 39 -24.23 -21.51 5.52
N TYR A 40 -25.57 -21.44 5.40
CA TYR A 40 -26.26 -20.41 4.65
C TYR A 40 -27.31 -19.71 5.52
N SER A 41 -27.35 -18.39 5.42
CA SER A 41 -28.45 -17.60 5.95
C SER A 41 -29.66 -17.65 5.02
N GLU A 42 -30.84 -17.28 5.54
CA GLU A 42 -32.03 -17.12 4.70
C GLU A 42 -31.82 -16.08 3.58
N GLN A 43 -31.09 -15.01 3.87
CA GLN A 43 -30.77 -13.97 2.89
C GLN A 43 -29.90 -14.50 1.74
N ASP A 44 -28.94 -15.38 2.03
CA ASP A 44 -28.11 -16.02 1.01
C ASP A 44 -28.98 -16.85 0.06
N VAL A 45 -29.89 -17.64 0.62
CA VAL A 45 -30.79 -18.51 -0.14
C VAL A 45 -31.78 -17.70 -0.99
N GLN A 46 -32.35 -16.63 -0.42
CA GLN A 46 -33.19 -15.70 -1.18
C GLN A 46 -32.42 -15.07 -2.35
N THR A 47 -31.12 -14.78 -2.17
CA THR A 47 -30.25 -14.28 -3.24
C THR A 47 -30.03 -15.34 -4.32
N PHE A 48 -29.79 -16.60 -3.95
CA PHE A 48 -29.67 -17.71 -4.90
C PHE A 48 -30.94 -17.90 -5.72
N VAL A 49 -32.12 -17.86 -5.10
CA VAL A 49 -33.41 -17.95 -5.78
C VAL A 49 -33.58 -16.82 -6.80
N LYS A 50 -33.30 -15.57 -6.40
CA LYS A 50 -33.39 -14.40 -7.29
C LYS A 50 -32.45 -14.51 -8.49
N ARG A 51 -31.20 -14.94 -8.28
CA ARG A 51 -30.23 -15.19 -9.35
C ARG A 51 -30.69 -16.30 -10.28
N PHE A 52 -31.18 -17.41 -9.74
CA PHE A 52 -31.72 -18.50 -10.55
C PHE A 52 -32.89 -18.05 -11.43
N GLN A 53 -33.83 -17.29 -10.87
CA GLN A 53 -34.93 -16.69 -11.62
C GLN A 53 -34.43 -15.77 -12.75
N HIS A 54 -33.41 -14.95 -12.46
CA HIS A 54 -32.78 -14.08 -13.46
C HIS A 54 -32.19 -14.88 -14.63
N ILE A 55 -31.43 -15.93 -14.32
CA ILE A 55 -30.82 -16.82 -15.32
C ILE A 55 -31.90 -17.46 -16.21
N ILE A 56 -32.95 -18.02 -15.61
CA ILE A 56 -34.04 -18.65 -16.37
C ILE A 56 -34.72 -17.62 -17.28
N GLN A 57 -34.96 -16.39 -16.82
CA GLN A 57 -35.55 -15.33 -17.67
C GLN A 57 -34.63 -14.96 -18.84
N LYS A 58 -33.32 -14.87 -18.61
CA LYS A 58 -32.33 -14.58 -19.67
C LYS A 58 -32.26 -15.69 -20.71
N VAL A 59 -32.21 -16.95 -20.27
CA VAL A 59 -32.17 -18.11 -21.17
C VAL A 59 -33.45 -18.23 -21.99
N LEU A 60 -34.62 -18.00 -21.37
CA LEU A 60 -35.91 -18.06 -22.08
C LEU A 60 -36.10 -16.90 -23.09
N SER A 61 -35.50 -15.73 -22.83
CA SER A 61 -35.60 -14.57 -23.73
C SER A 61 -34.56 -14.56 -24.86
N SER A 62 -33.48 -15.33 -24.74
CA SER A 62 -32.41 -15.41 -25.75
C SER A 62 -31.90 -16.84 -25.92
N SER A 63 -32.57 -17.61 -26.78
CA SER A 63 -32.27 -19.03 -27.01
C SER A 63 -30.95 -19.30 -27.74
N SER A 64 -30.35 -18.27 -28.35
CA SER A 64 -29.06 -18.37 -29.05
C SER A 64 -27.86 -17.91 -28.20
N CYS A 65 -28.07 -17.45 -26.97
CA CYS A 65 -27.00 -17.01 -26.09
C CYS A 65 -26.21 -18.21 -25.55
N PRO A 66 -24.87 -18.25 -25.71
CA PRO A 66 -24.04 -19.26 -25.05
C PRO A 66 -24.20 -19.17 -23.53
N LEU A 67 -24.30 -20.33 -22.85
CA LEU A 67 -24.48 -20.36 -21.38
C LEU A 67 -23.39 -19.61 -20.61
N ARG A 68 -22.16 -19.60 -21.13
CA ARG A 68 -21.02 -18.87 -20.55
C ARG A 68 -21.18 -17.35 -20.56
N ASP A 69 -22.03 -16.81 -21.45
CA ASP A 69 -22.26 -15.38 -21.63
C ASP A 69 -23.52 -14.92 -20.88
N VAL A 70 -24.18 -15.83 -20.13
CA VAL A 70 -25.33 -15.51 -19.29
C VAL A 70 -24.84 -14.81 -18.03
N ASP A 71 -25.15 -13.52 -17.95
CA ASP A 71 -24.86 -12.69 -16.79
C ASP A 71 -25.58 -13.22 -15.53
N LEU A 72 -24.78 -13.55 -14.51
CA LEU A 72 -25.26 -14.04 -13.21
C LEU A 72 -25.56 -12.90 -12.23
N LEU A 73 -25.05 -11.70 -12.51
CA LEU A 73 -25.22 -10.54 -11.66
C LEU A 73 -26.60 -9.93 -11.85
N LEU A 74 -27.20 -9.54 -10.73
CA LEU A 74 -28.42 -8.75 -10.74
C LEU A 74 -28.06 -7.28 -10.97
N PRO A 75 -28.96 -6.44 -11.54
CA PRO A 75 -28.70 -5.01 -11.74
C PRO A 75 -28.21 -4.27 -10.49
N GLN A 76 -28.69 -4.69 -9.31
CA GLN A 76 -28.28 -4.16 -8.01
C GLN A 76 -26.83 -4.51 -7.62
N ASP A 77 -26.27 -5.62 -8.13
CA ASP A 77 -24.90 -6.02 -7.83
C ASP A 77 -23.89 -5.11 -8.55
N TYR A 78 -24.22 -4.69 -9.78
CA TYR A 78 -23.41 -3.73 -10.53
C TYR A 78 -23.28 -2.38 -9.82
N VAL A 79 -24.26 -2.01 -8.99
CA VAL A 79 -24.20 -0.80 -8.17
C VAL A 79 -23.02 -0.87 -7.19
N LEU A 80 -22.65 -2.05 -6.68
CA LEU A 80 -21.49 -2.22 -5.78
C LEU A 80 -20.17 -1.84 -6.48
N TYR A 81 -20.04 -2.16 -7.76
CA TYR A 81 -18.88 -1.81 -8.57
C TYR A 81 -18.92 -0.35 -9.08
N GLN A 82 -20.11 0.24 -9.21
CA GLN A 82 -20.29 1.64 -9.64
C GLN A 82 -20.15 2.64 -8.48
N GLN A 83 -20.58 2.30 -7.26
CA GLN A 83 -20.46 3.18 -6.09
C GLN A 83 -19.01 3.43 -5.70
N GLY A 84 -18.11 2.47 -5.94
CA GLY A 84 -16.65 2.70 -5.83
C GLY A 84 -16.07 3.60 -6.93
N SER A 85 -16.83 3.89 -7.99
CA SER A 85 -16.36 4.60 -9.19
C SER A 85 -16.87 6.04 -9.34
N LEU A 86 -17.91 6.44 -8.60
CA LEU A 86 -18.68 7.66 -8.92
C LEU A 86 -18.43 8.86 -7.99
N ALA A 87 -17.70 8.69 -6.88
CA ALA A 87 -17.60 9.74 -5.86
C ALA A 87 -16.39 10.67 -5.99
N HIS A 88 -15.34 10.30 -6.73
CA HIS A 88 -14.13 11.10 -6.79
C HIS A 88 -13.65 11.26 -8.23
N THR A 89 -13.78 12.48 -8.78
CA THR A 89 -12.99 12.88 -9.96
C THR A 89 -11.52 12.73 -9.58
N ASN A 90 -10.75 11.95 -10.32
CA ASN A 90 -9.31 11.85 -10.07
C ASN A 90 -8.71 13.24 -10.08
N PRO A 91 -8.02 13.68 -9.00
CA PRO A 91 -7.38 14.98 -9.00
C PRO A 91 -6.43 15.06 -10.18
N ILE A 92 -6.38 16.23 -10.82
CA ILE A 92 -5.40 16.49 -11.88
C ILE A 92 -4.05 16.64 -11.20
N ILE A 93 -3.29 15.54 -11.15
CA ILE A 93 -1.93 15.54 -10.63
C ILE A 93 -1.00 16.06 -11.72
N SER A 94 -0.66 17.34 -11.63
CA SER A 94 0.21 18.05 -12.58
C SER A 94 1.65 18.19 -12.09
N LYS A 95 1.87 18.06 -10.77
CA LYS A 95 3.18 18.23 -10.13
C LYS A 95 3.82 16.89 -9.80
N THR A 96 5.14 16.88 -9.73
CA THR A 96 5.93 15.72 -9.32
C THR A 96 6.10 15.71 -7.79
N ILE A 97 6.57 14.57 -7.27
CA ILE A 97 6.77 14.37 -5.82
C ILE A 97 7.73 15.42 -5.25
N ASP A 98 8.85 15.63 -5.93
CA ASP A 98 9.87 16.60 -5.54
C ASP A 98 9.36 18.05 -5.59
N GLN A 99 8.56 18.41 -6.60
CA GLN A 99 7.95 19.74 -6.70
C GLN A 99 7.01 20.01 -5.52
N LEU A 100 6.19 19.03 -5.12
CA LEU A 100 5.31 19.17 -3.96
C LEU A 100 6.09 19.31 -2.65
N ILE A 101 7.19 18.57 -2.49
CA ILE A 101 8.09 18.71 -1.32
C ILE A 101 8.74 20.10 -1.30
N ASP A 102 9.18 20.61 -2.46
CA ASP A 102 9.82 21.93 -2.57
C ASP A 102 8.87 23.09 -2.29
N GLU A 103 7.62 22.98 -2.72
CA GLU A 103 6.58 23.95 -2.42
C GLU A 103 6.35 24.03 -0.90
N TYR A 104 6.18 22.87 -0.26
CA TYR A 104 6.04 22.82 1.18
C TYR A 104 7.28 23.39 1.90
N ALA A 105 8.48 23.07 1.42
CA ALA A 105 9.73 23.57 2.00
C ALA A 105 9.89 25.09 1.86
N SER A 106 9.38 25.67 0.76
CA SER A 106 9.42 27.11 0.53
C SER A 106 8.47 27.86 1.46
N GLU A 107 7.30 27.28 1.76
CA GLU A 107 6.29 27.85 2.66
C GLU A 107 6.64 27.61 4.14
N ASN A 108 7.23 26.46 4.46
CA ASN A 108 7.48 25.99 5.83
C ASN A 108 8.95 25.55 6.06
N PRO A 109 9.94 26.42 5.83
CA PRO A 109 11.36 26.04 5.80
C PRO A 109 11.90 25.48 7.12
N THR A 110 11.35 25.92 8.25
CA THR A 110 11.81 25.54 9.60
C THR A 110 11.10 24.32 10.16
N HIS A 111 10.04 23.81 9.51
CA HIS A 111 9.42 22.56 9.94
C HIS A 111 10.39 21.40 9.79
N VAL A 112 10.34 20.46 10.74
CA VAL A 112 11.23 19.28 10.74
C VAL A 112 10.66 18.23 9.79
N ALA A 113 11.40 17.93 8.72
CA ALA A 113 11.02 16.93 7.72
C ALA A 113 11.38 15.51 8.17
N MET A 114 12.58 15.32 8.70
CA MET A 114 13.10 14.00 9.07
C MET A 114 13.87 14.00 10.38
N THR A 115 13.81 12.89 11.10
CA THR A 115 14.62 12.65 12.30
C THR A 115 15.11 11.21 12.34
N MET A 116 16.32 11.01 12.86
CA MET A 116 16.90 9.69 13.12
C MET A 116 17.88 9.84 14.29
N GLU A 117 17.74 9.03 15.33
CA GLU A 117 18.55 9.17 16.57
C GLU A 117 18.51 10.61 17.14
N ASN A 118 19.64 11.30 17.13
CA ASN A 118 19.81 12.70 17.56
C ASN A 118 19.91 13.69 16.38
N GLN A 119 19.79 13.20 15.16
CA GLN A 119 19.81 14.02 13.95
C GLN A 119 18.40 14.47 13.60
N SER A 120 18.31 15.72 13.13
CA SER A 120 17.09 16.33 12.64
C SER A 120 17.41 17.07 11.36
N LEU A 121 16.49 17.02 10.40
CA LEU A 121 16.59 17.72 9.13
C LEU A 121 15.31 18.51 8.89
N THR A 122 15.42 19.82 8.68
CA THR A 122 14.27 20.66 8.30
C THR A 122 13.90 20.47 6.83
N TYR A 123 12.72 20.93 6.42
CA TYR A 123 12.33 20.93 5.01
C TYR A 123 13.27 21.79 4.15
N GLN A 124 13.78 22.91 4.66
CA GLN A 124 14.79 23.71 3.96
C GLN A 124 16.10 22.93 3.78
N GLU A 125 16.58 22.27 4.82
CA GLU A 125 17.81 21.49 4.73
C GLU A 125 17.64 20.27 3.81
N LEU A 126 16.45 19.65 3.81
CA LEU A 126 16.09 18.59 2.87
C LEU A 126 16.15 19.08 1.42
N GLN A 127 15.53 20.21 1.13
CA GLN A 127 15.57 20.83 -0.19
C GLN A 127 17.01 21.11 -0.64
N VAL A 128 17.82 21.74 0.21
CA VAL A 128 19.22 22.07 -0.11
C VAL A 128 20.04 20.81 -0.39
N ARG A 129 19.98 19.79 0.48
CA ARG A 129 20.79 18.58 0.30
C ARG A 129 20.34 17.74 -0.88
N SER A 130 19.03 17.66 -1.13
CA SER A 130 18.53 16.93 -2.30
C SER A 130 18.81 17.67 -3.62
N ASN A 131 18.83 19.01 -3.62
CA ASN A 131 19.34 19.81 -4.76
C ASN A 131 20.83 19.54 -5.03
N GLN A 132 21.65 19.35 -3.99
CA GLN A 132 23.06 18.97 -4.14
C GLN A 132 23.24 17.62 -4.83
N VAL A 133 22.42 16.63 -4.47
CA VAL A 133 22.40 15.33 -5.14
C VAL A 133 21.93 15.48 -6.59
N ALA A 134 20.84 16.22 -6.83
CA ALA A 134 20.29 16.43 -8.16
C ALA A 134 21.32 17.07 -9.12
N GLN A 135 22.03 18.09 -8.66
CA GLN A 135 23.10 18.71 -9.44
C GLN A 135 24.28 17.78 -9.70
N ALA A 136 24.67 16.96 -8.72
CA ALA A 136 25.74 15.98 -8.93
C ALA A 136 25.37 14.98 -10.03
N LEU A 137 24.11 14.55 -10.08
CA LEU A 137 23.59 13.68 -11.14
C LEU A 137 23.58 14.37 -12.50
N LEU A 138 23.04 15.57 -12.60
CA LEU A 138 22.96 16.31 -13.87
C LEU A 138 24.35 16.65 -14.43
N GLN A 139 25.31 17.00 -13.58
CA GLN A 139 26.71 17.21 -14.00
C GLN A 139 27.40 15.93 -14.45
N LYS A 140 26.93 14.77 -13.99
CA LYS A 140 27.36 13.45 -14.47
C LYS A 140 26.61 13.00 -15.73
N GLY A 141 25.71 13.85 -16.24
CA GLY A 141 25.02 13.65 -17.50
C GLY A 141 23.73 12.85 -17.40
N LEU A 142 23.15 12.70 -16.20
CA LEU A 142 21.85 12.04 -16.02
C LEU A 142 20.79 12.68 -16.95
N GLN A 143 20.13 11.85 -17.74
CA GLN A 143 19.01 12.25 -18.59
C GLN A 143 17.66 11.95 -17.94
N ARG A 144 16.59 12.60 -18.43
CA ARG A 144 15.22 12.35 -17.96
C ARG A 144 14.86 10.87 -18.07
N GLN A 145 14.20 10.35 -17.04
CA GLN A 145 13.83 8.95 -16.85
C GLN A 145 15.01 7.98 -16.75
N GLU A 146 16.27 8.43 -16.64
CA GLU A 146 17.37 7.49 -16.37
C GLU A 146 17.33 6.92 -14.96
N ARG A 147 17.76 5.65 -14.84
CA ARG A 147 17.70 4.89 -13.60
C ARG A 147 18.94 5.11 -12.76
N VAL A 148 18.72 5.42 -11.48
CA VAL A 148 19.78 5.68 -10.52
C VAL A 148 19.63 4.72 -9.35
N SER A 149 20.60 3.83 -9.18
CA SER A 149 20.59 2.92 -8.03
C SER A 149 21.02 3.64 -6.76
N ILE A 150 20.25 3.47 -5.70
CA ILE A 150 20.57 3.93 -4.35
C ILE A 150 21.12 2.74 -3.57
N LEU A 151 22.44 2.62 -3.50
CA LEU A 151 23.14 1.55 -2.79
C LEU A 151 23.60 2.07 -1.41
N MET A 152 22.63 2.26 -0.53
CA MET A 152 22.85 2.88 0.78
C MET A 152 22.01 2.14 1.84
N HIS A 153 22.57 2.00 3.04
CA HIS A 153 21.81 1.54 4.20
C HIS A 153 20.73 2.56 4.57
N ARG A 154 19.79 2.15 5.42
CA ARG A 154 18.75 3.04 5.95
C ARG A 154 19.38 4.27 6.61
N GLY A 155 18.91 5.44 6.22
CA GLY A 155 19.30 6.70 6.84
C GLY A 155 18.71 7.90 6.13
N ILE A 156 18.89 9.07 6.74
CA ILE A 156 18.47 10.37 6.18
C ILE A 156 19.07 10.56 4.78
N ASP A 157 20.35 10.23 4.62
CA ASP A 157 21.10 10.43 3.37
C ASP A 157 20.54 9.63 2.19
N ALA A 158 20.02 8.42 2.45
CA ALA A 158 19.37 7.61 1.43
C ALA A 158 18.04 8.23 0.96
N VAL A 159 17.22 8.75 1.88
CA VAL A 159 15.97 9.45 1.53
C VAL A 159 16.25 10.76 0.80
N VAL A 160 17.26 11.53 1.25
CA VAL A 160 17.75 12.72 0.54
C VAL A 160 18.19 12.36 -0.88
N SER A 161 18.88 11.23 -1.06
CA SER A 161 19.35 10.78 -2.36
C SER A 161 18.20 10.37 -3.29
N MET A 162 17.17 9.69 -2.77
CA MET A 162 15.95 9.38 -3.53
C MET A 162 15.30 10.66 -4.05
N ILE A 163 15.10 11.66 -3.19
CA ILE A 163 14.49 12.94 -3.59
C ILE A 163 15.40 13.69 -4.58
N GLY A 164 16.72 13.63 -4.40
CA GLY A 164 17.68 14.21 -5.35
C GLY A 164 17.63 13.58 -6.74
N VAL A 165 17.41 12.25 -6.82
CA VAL A 165 17.18 11.56 -8.10
C VAL A 165 15.90 12.05 -8.77
N LEU A 166 14.81 12.14 -8.00
CA LEU A 166 13.53 12.65 -8.50
C LEU A 166 13.66 14.08 -9.06
N LYS A 167 14.32 14.98 -8.32
CA LYS A 167 14.61 16.36 -8.74
C LYS A 167 15.42 16.46 -10.03
N ALA A 168 16.36 15.54 -10.24
CA ALA A 168 17.12 15.45 -11.49
C ALA A 168 16.28 14.88 -12.65
N GLY A 169 15.06 14.41 -12.40
CA GLY A 169 14.16 13.76 -13.34
C GLY A 169 14.51 12.31 -13.61
N GLY A 170 15.29 11.67 -12.74
CA GLY A 170 15.61 10.26 -12.81
C GLY A 170 14.63 9.38 -12.03
N THR A 171 14.79 8.07 -12.19
CA THR A 171 14.00 7.04 -11.50
C THR A 171 14.90 6.30 -10.53
N TYR A 172 14.59 6.35 -9.22
CA TYR A 172 15.48 5.71 -8.23
C TYR A 172 15.21 4.21 -8.11
N VAL A 173 16.28 3.44 -7.85
CA VAL A 173 16.24 1.99 -7.67
C VAL A 173 16.93 1.65 -6.34
N PRO A 174 16.21 1.44 -5.23
CA PRO A 174 16.83 1.12 -3.96
C PRO A 174 17.40 -0.30 -4.00
N ILE A 175 18.67 -0.44 -3.59
CA ILE A 175 19.37 -1.72 -3.49
C ILE A 175 19.96 -1.84 -2.10
N ASP A 176 19.69 -2.96 -1.42
CA ASP A 176 20.25 -3.25 -0.12
C ASP A 176 21.75 -3.57 -0.26
N PRO A 177 22.67 -2.81 0.37
CA PRO A 177 24.10 -3.07 0.30
C PRO A 177 24.54 -4.41 0.91
N ASP A 178 23.68 -5.02 1.74
CA ASP A 178 23.96 -6.30 2.39
C ASP A 178 23.54 -7.51 1.53
N PHE A 179 22.97 -7.27 0.33
CA PHE A 179 22.71 -8.35 -0.62
C PHE A 179 23.99 -8.97 -1.17
N PRO A 180 23.95 -10.27 -1.55
CA PRO A 180 25.04 -10.90 -2.29
C PRO A 180 25.44 -10.08 -3.52
N VAL A 181 26.74 -10.04 -3.81
CA VAL A 181 27.31 -9.25 -4.92
C VAL A 181 26.63 -9.58 -6.25
N GLU A 182 26.34 -10.85 -6.49
CA GLU A 182 25.69 -11.34 -7.72
C GLU A 182 24.26 -10.79 -7.85
N ARG A 183 23.54 -10.67 -6.73
CA ARG A 183 22.19 -10.09 -6.71
C ARG A 183 22.23 -8.59 -6.98
N ILE A 184 23.20 -7.88 -6.40
CA ILE A 184 23.41 -6.45 -6.67
C ILE A 184 23.74 -6.24 -8.15
N HIS A 185 24.65 -7.04 -8.72
CA HIS A 185 25.02 -6.99 -10.14
C HIS A 185 23.81 -7.26 -11.04
N PHE A 186 23.03 -8.30 -10.74
CA PHE A 186 21.80 -8.60 -11.47
C PHE A 186 20.85 -7.40 -11.47
N MET A 187 20.56 -6.83 -10.30
CA MET A 187 19.63 -5.71 -10.19
C MET A 187 20.13 -4.47 -10.93
N LEU A 188 21.43 -4.17 -10.85
CA LEU A 188 22.06 -3.06 -11.57
C LEU A 188 21.99 -3.23 -13.10
N GLN A 189 22.14 -4.46 -13.58
CA GLN A 189 22.08 -4.79 -15.01
C GLN A 189 20.63 -4.78 -15.53
N ASP A 190 19.72 -5.47 -14.84
CA ASP A 190 18.31 -5.58 -15.21
C ASP A 190 17.58 -4.23 -15.12
N SER A 191 17.95 -3.38 -14.16
CA SER A 191 17.39 -2.02 -14.08
C SER A 191 18.05 -1.04 -15.03
N GLU A 192 19.06 -1.45 -15.80
CA GLU A 192 19.84 -0.57 -16.69
C GLU A 192 20.27 0.73 -15.99
N SER A 193 20.68 0.62 -14.72
CA SER A 193 21.07 1.80 -13.93
C SER A 193 22.30 2.44 -14.54
N THR A 194 22.19 3.71 -14.93
CA THR A 194 23.29 4.49 -15.52
C THR A 194 24.17 5.11 -14.44
N HIS A 195 23.59 5.35 -13.25
CA HIS A 195 24.26 5.96 -12.10
C HIS A 195 24.03 5.15 -10.83
N VAL A 196 24.98 5.23 -9.90
CA VAL A 196 24.87 4.63 -8.57
C VAL A 196 25.24 5.69 -7.53
N ILE A 197 24.35 5.93 -6.58
CA ILE A 197 24.63 6.75 -5.39
C ILE A 197 24.95 5.81 -4.23
N THR A 198 26.06 6.08 -3.54
CA THR A 198 26.54 5.26 -2.42
C THR A 198 27.31 6.12 -1.43
N HIS A 199 27.46 5.62 -0.20
CA HIS A 199 28.47 6.14 0.74
C HIS A 199 29.88 5.73 0.34
N GLN A 200 30.88 6.54 0.69
CA GLN A 200 32.29 6.26 0.42
C GLN A 200 32.74 4.88 0.95
N LYS A 201 32.24 4.47 2.12
CA LYS A 201 32.59 3.19 2.75
C LYS A 201 32.03 1.97 2.00
N THR A 202 30.87 2.13 1.35
CA THR A 202 30.17 1.08 0.61
C THR A 202 30.65 0.98 -0.84
N ALA A 203 31.21 2.07 -1.39
CA ALA A 203 31.59 2.20 -2.80
C ALA A 203 32.68 1.21 -3.30
N LEU A 204 33.37 0.49 -2.41
CA LEU A 204 34.62 -0.20 -2.74
C LEU A 204 34.46 -1.66 -3.20
N SER A 205 33.26 -2.25 -3.19
CA SER A 205 33.09 -3.72 -3.35
C SER A 205 32.27 -4.19 -4.54
N TYR A 206 31.54 -3.31 -5.24
CA TYR A 206 30.40 -3.72 -6.09
C TYR A 206 30.42 -3.19 -7.53
N LEU A 207 31.53 -2.60 -7.99
CA LEU A 207 31.54 -1.79 -9.20
C LEU A 207 31.70 -2.60 -10.49
N VAL A 208 30.67 -2.55 -11.34
CA VAL A 208 30.74 -2.91 -12.77
C VAL A 208 31.31 -1.73 -13.55
N SER A 209 32.07 -1.99 -14.62
CA SER A 209 32.91 -1.02 -15.32
C SER A 209 32.23 0.16 -16.04
N ASN A 210 30.89 0.27 -16.04
CA ASN A 210 30.16 1.15 -16.96
C ASN A 210 29.23 2.19 -16.29
N GLN A 211 29.18 2.26 -14.95
CA GLN A 211 28.26 3.16 -14.22
C GLN A 211 28.93 4.41 -13.68
N SER A 212 28.22 5.54 -13.71
CA SER A 212 28.65 6.79 -13.08
C SER A 212 28.38 6.75 -11.57
N ILE A 213 29.45 6.64 -10.78
CA ILE A 213 29.36 6.57 -9.31
C ILE A 213 29.31 7.99 -8.72
N ILE A 214 28.38 8.18 -7.80
CA ILE A 214 28.24 9.38 -6.99
C ILE A 214 28.43 8.99 -5.54
N VAL A 215 29.53 9.47 -4.96
CA VAL A 215 29.79 9.36 -3.52
C VAL A 215 29.02 10.47 -2.82
N TYR A 216 28.04 10.11 -1.99
CA TYR A 216 27.12 11.06 -1.36
C TYR A 216 27.85 12.16 -0.58
N GLU A 217 28.90 11.82 0.17
CA GLU A 217 29.66 12.80 0.98
C GLU A 217 30.35 13.88 0.14
N ASN A 218 30.54 13.67 -1.16
CA ASN A 218 31.14 14.65 -2.06
C ASN A 218 30.11 15.62 -2.66
N THR A 219 28.81 15.38 -2.52
CA THR A 219 27.76 16.28 -3.04
C THR A 219 27.63 17.54 -2.18
N ALA A 220 27.83 17.41 -0.86
CA ALA A 220 27.65 18.46 0.14
C ALA A 220 28.63 19.64 0.04
N LYS A 221 29.72 19.50 -0.73
CA LYS A 221 30.79 20.52 -0.85
C LYS A 221 30.48 21.63 -1.86
N ARG A 222 29.29 21.64 -2.44
CA ARG A 222 28.92 22.57 -3.51
C ARG A 222 27.92 23.58 -2.98
N GLU A 223 28.30 24.85 -3.01
CA GLU A 223 27.36 25.95 -2.80
C GLU A 223 26.40 25.99 -3.98
N ILE A 224 25.10 25.98 -3.68
CA ILE A 224 24.04 25.98 -4.67
C ILE A 224 23.08 27.10 -4.36
N THR A 225 22.86 27.97 -5.33
CA THR A 225 21.97 29.13 -5.24
C THR A 225 20.72 28.99 -6.10
N GLU A 226 20.61 27.97 -6.96
CA GLU A 226 19.52 27.83 -7.92
C GLU A 226 18.81 26.46 -7.84
N ASN A 227 17.47 26.50 -7.93
CA ASN A 227 16.65 25.30 -8.05
C ASN A 227 17.00 24.55 -9.33
N THR A 228 17.34 23.28 -9.16
CA THR A 228 17.68 22.40 -10.27
C THR A 228 16.39 22.05 -11.01
N LYS A 229 16.23 22.56 -12.25
CA LYS A 229 15.02 22.32 -13.05
C LYS A 229 15.28 21.21 -14.06
N SER A 230 14.62 20.09 -13.87
CA SER A 230 14.46 19.03 -14.87
C SER A 230 13.05 19.10 -15.45
N GLU A 231 12.88 18.85 -16.75
CA GLU A 231 11.59 18.93 -17.46
C GLU A 231 10.73 17.65 -17.31
N HIS A 232 10.83 16.98 -16.16
CA HIS A 232 10.06 15.77 -15.87
C HIS A 232 8.63 16.11 -15.41
N THR A 233 7.74 15.14 -15.53
CA THR A 233 6.29 15.27 -15.35
C THR A 233 5.76 14.22 -14.39
N ALA A 234 4.54 14.39 -13.87
CA ALA A 234 3.93 13.42 -12.97
C ALA A 234 3.77 12.02 -13.59
N GLN A 235 3.76 11.91 -14.92
CA GLN A 235 3.64 10.65 -15.65
C GLN A 235 4.96 9.87 -15.74
N ASP A 236 6.10 10.53 -15.48
CA ASP A 236 7.39 9.88 -15.49
C ASP A 236 7.54 8.91 -14.31
N ALA A 237 8.42 7.92 -14.49
CA ALA A 237 8.76 6.94 -13.48
C ALA A 237 9.49 7.58 -12.28
N ALA A 238 8.94 7.42 -11.08
CA ALA A 238 9.55 7.85 -9.84
C ALA A 238 10.53 6.80 -9.30
N TYR A 239 10.12 5.52 -9.29
CA TYR A 239 10.96 4.45 -8.76
C TYR A 239 10.78 3.11 -9.44
N ILE A 240 11.76 2.23 -9.22
CA ILE A 240 11.66 0.79 -9.48
C ILE A 240 11.96 0.04 -8.19
N ILE A 241 11.04 -0.81 -7.76
CA ILE A 241 11.24 -1.74 -6.62
C ILE A 241 11.15 -3.16 -7.12
N TYR A 242 12.12 -4.00 -6.74
CA TYR A 242 12.18 -5.40 -7.14
C TYR A 242 11.36 -6.30 -6.23
N THR A 243 10.54 -7.16 -6.82
CA THR A 243 9.82 -8.23 -6.13
C THR A 243 10.47 -9.58 -6.41
N SER A 244 10.18 -10.60 -5.59
CA SER A 244 10.80 -11.94 -5.71
C SER A 244 10.52 -12.66 -7.03
N GLY A 245 9.46 -12.27 -7.76
CA GLY A 245 9.09 -12.83 -9.06
C GLY A 245 8.65 -14.30 -8.99
N SER A 246 7.50 -14.62 -9.58
CA SER A 246 7.00 -16.02 -9.63
C SER A 246 7.90 -16.99 -10.41
N THR A 247 8.80 -16.45 -11.25
CA THR A 247 9.73 -17.20 -12.11
C THR A 247 11.11 -17.43 -11.47
N GLY A 248 11.27 -17.09 -10.18
CA GLY A 248 12.53 -17.21 -9.44
C GLY A 248 13.58 -16.13 -9.76
N HIS A 249 13.32 -15.28 -10.75
CA HIS A 249 14.13 -14.10 -11.06
C HIS A 249 13.39 -12.86 -10.54
N PRO A 250 14.06 -11.98 -9.76
CA PRO A 250 13.45 -10.75 -9.30
C PRO A 250 12.97 -9.89 -10.47
N LYS A 251 11.82 -9.23 -10.31
CA LYS A 251 11.24 -8.34 -11.34
C LYS A 251 11.14 -6.91 -10.81
N GLY A 252 11.65 -5.94 -11.55
CA GLY A 252 11.52 -4.52 -11.23
C GLY A 252 10.11 -4.00 -11.57
N VAL A 253 9.39 -3.51 -10.56
CA VAL A 253 8.09 -2.84 -10.75
C VAL A 253 8.32 -1.34 -10.85
N LEU A 254 8.03 -0.77 -12.01
CA LEU A 254 8.19 0.65 -12.32
C LEU A 254 6.91 1.41 -11.97
N ILE A 255 7.04 2.46 -11.16
CA ILE A 255 5.91 3.25 -10.65
C ILE A 255 6.12 4.74 -10.92
N SER A 256 5.07 5.42 -11.38
CA SER A 256 5.09 6.84 -11.71
C SER A 256 4.97 7.75 -10.48
N HIS A 257 5.37 9.02 -10.61
CA HIS A 257 5.11 10.04 -9.59
C HIS A 257 3.61 10.17 -9.30
N GLN A 258 2.79 10.20 -10.34
CA GLN A 258 1.34 10.35 -10.25
C GLN A 258 0.73 9.24 -9.39
N SER A 259 1.18 8.00 -9.55
CA SER A 259 0.67 6.86 -8.78
C SER A 259 0.93 7.03 -7.27
N VAL A 260 2.14 7.48 -6.90
CA VAL A 260 2.50 7.73 -5.49
C VAL A 260 1.67 8.87 -4.92
N ILE A 261 1.57 9.98 -5.64
CA ILE A 261 0.79 11.15 -5.21
C ILE A 261 -0.68 10.78 -5.03
N GLN A 262 -1.24 9.99 -5.95
CA GLN A 262 -2.61 9.50 -5.85
C GLN A 262 -2.83 8.61 -4.62
N LEU A 263 -1.90 7.71 -4.31
CA LEU A 263 -1.94 6.92 -3.08
C LEU A 263 -1.96 7.83 -1.85
N ILE A 264 -1.04 8.81 -1.77
CA ILE A 264 -0.94 9.68 -0.59
C ILE A 264 -2.18 10.55 -0.42
N HIS A 265 -2.76 11.08 -1.50
CA HIS A 265 -4.05 11.79 -1.42
C HIS A 265 -5.17 10.90 -0.88
N SER A 266 -5.24 9.66 -1.35
CA SER A 266 -6.26 8.71 -0.90
C SER A 266 -6.12 8.36 0.57
N LEU A 267 -4.88 8.22 1.06
CA LEU A 267 -4.57 8.01 2.47
C LEU A 267 -4.85 9.26 3.31
N GLN A 268 -4.55 10.45 2.79
CA GLN A 268 -4.85 11.72 3.42
C GLN A 268 -6.36 11.91 3.62
N GLU A 269 -7.15 11.66 2.59
CA GLU A 269 -8.61 11.73 2.63
C GLU A 269 -9.19 10.72 3.64
N THR A 270 -8.68 9.49 3.63
CA THR A 270 -9.23 8.39 4.45
C THR A 270 -8.82 8.48 5.92
N TYR A 271 -7.56 8.85 6.20
CA TYR A 271 -6.95 8.76 7.55
C TYR A 271 -6.54 10.11 8.15
N GLY A 272 -6.76 11.20 7.43
CA GLY A 272 -6.51 12.56 7.92
C GLY A 272 -5.04 12.81 8.20
N LEU A 273 -4.17 12.43 7.25
CA LEU A 273 -2.75 12.77 7.28
C LEU A 273 -2.59 14.30 7.14
N GLN A 274 -1.83 14.91 8.03
CA GLN A 274 -1.73 16.37 8.17
C GLN A 274 -0.29 16.79 8.49
N GLU A 275 -0.06 18.10 8.40
CA GLU A 275 1.22 18.70 8.70
C GLU A 275 1.67 18.46 10.13
N GLN A 276 2.99 18.42 10.33
CA GLN A 276 3.67 18.22 11.61
C GLN A 276 3.33 16.90 12.34
N GLN A 277 2.48 16.05 11.76
CA GLN A 277 2.22 14.73 12.29
C GLN A 277 3.46 13.85 12.15
N VAL A 278 3.68 12.94 13.10
CA VAL A 278 4.88 12.09 13.11
C VAL A 278 4.57 10.72 12.52
N HIS A 279 5.24 10.42 11.41
CA HIS A 279 5.13 9.17 10.68
C HIS A 279 6.37 8.31 10.95
N LEU A 280 6.19 7.02 11.10
CA LEU A 280 7.30 6.08 11.30
C LEU A 280 7.81 5.54 9.97
N GLN A 281 9.13 5.45 9.84
CA GLN A 281 9.79 4.75 8.74
C GLN A 281 10.36 3.42 9.26
N PHE A 282 9.63 2.32 9.03
CA PHE A 282 9.95 0.96 9.51
C PHE A 282 10.43 0.06 8.36
N ALA A 283 9.72 0.06 7.23
CA ALA A 283 9.98 -0.83 6.11
C ALA A 283 11.40 -0.65 5.55
N SER A 284 12.02 -1.71 5.02
CA SER A 284 13.26 -1.52 4.27
C SER A 284 12.97 -0.73 3.00
N PHE A 285 13.92 0.07 2.51
CA PHE A 285 13.74 0.86 1.30
C PHE A 285 13.57 0.03 0.02
N ILE A 286 13.95 -1.26 0.06
CA ILE A 286 13.69 -2.22 -1.01
C ILE A 286 12.25 -2.76 -1.02
N PHE A 287 11.40 -2.38 -0.06
CA PHE A 287 9.98 -2.70 -0.04
C PHE A 287 9.17 -1.42 -0.26
N ASP A 288 8.13 -1.53 -1.05
CA ASP A 288 7.22 -0.45 -1.44
C ASP A 288 6.42 0.14 -0.26
N ALA A 289 6.24 -0.60 0.83
CA ALA A 289 5.74 -0.06 2.11
C ALA A 289 6.53 1.19 2.57
N SER A 290 7.84 1.27 2.28
CA SER A 290 8.65 2.45 2.59
C SER A 290 8.25 3.69 1.79
N VAL A 291 7.68 3.52 0.59
CA VAL A 291 7.18 4.62 -0.26
C VAL A 291 5.99 5.30 0.41
N TRP A 292 5.06 4.52 0.98
CA TRP A 292 4.00 5.08 1.82
C TRP A 292 4.63 5.82 2.99
N GLU A 293 5.47 5.16 3.79
CA GLU A 293 6.04 5.79 5.00
C GLU A 293 6.73 7.13 4.70
N ILE A 294 7.60 7.18 3.68
CA ILE A 294 8.35 8.37 3.29
C ILE A 294 7.43 9.45 2.75
N TYR A 295 6.71 9.16 1.66
CA TYR A 295 5.98 10.20 0.93
C TYR A 295 4.63 10.53 1.58
N GLY A 296 4.06 9.59 2.33
CA GLY A 296 2.90 9.85 3.18
C GLY A 296 3.20 10.81 4.32
N SER A 297 4.48 10.98 4.71
CA SER A 297 4.92 12.04 5.60
C SER A 297 5.26 13.31 4.84
N LEU A 298 6.16 13.22 3.85
CA LEU A 298 6.77 14.40 3.23
C LEU A 298 5.80 15.19 2.34
N LEU A 299 4.84 14.52 1.68
CA LEU A 299 3.83 15.19 0.84
C LEU A 299 2.69 15.80 1.65
N THR A 300 2.56 15.47 2.94
CA THR A 300 1.54 16.02 3.83
C THR A 300 2.11 16.99 4.86
N GLY A 301 3.38 17.41 4.70
CA GLY A 301 4.05 18.32 5.62
C GLY A 301 4.37 17.71 7.00
N GLY A 302 4.32 16.39 7.12
CA GLY A 302 4.61 15.65 8.35
C GLY A 302 6.12 15.57 8.66
N ARG A 303 6.44 14.92 9.77
CA ARG A 303 7.81 14.58 10.19
C ARG A 303 8.01 13.07 10.12
N LEU A 304 8.93 12.63 9.27
CA LEU A 304 9.33 11.23 9.16
C LEU A 304 10.37 10.88 10.23
N HIS A 305 10.07 9.91 11.08
CA HIS A 305 11.03 9.36 12.05
C HIS A 305 11.58 8.03 11.55
N LEU A 306 12.88 7.99 11.24
CA LEU A 306 13.56 6.79 10.79
C LEU A 306 14.05 5.97 11.98
N LEU A 307 13.64 4.70 12.02
CA LEU A 307 14.10 3.77 13.03
C LEU A 307 15.54 3.36 12.80
N THR A 308 16.28 3.22 13.90
CA THR A 308 17.52 2.43 13.93
C THR A 308 17.23 0.94 13.79
N GLU A 309 18.26 0.15 13.45
CA GLU A 309 18.14 -1.31 13.42
C GLU A 309 17.79 -1.91 14.80
N ILE A 310 18.26 -1.30 15.90
CA ILE A 310 17.93 -1.73 17.26
C ILE A 310 16.44 -1.52 17.53
N GLU A 311 15.92 -0.33 17.23
CA GLU A 311 14.50 0.00 17.42
C GLU A 311 13.59 -0.86 16.53
N ARG A 312 14.02 -1.20 15.32
CA ARG A 312 13.25 -2.07 14.40
C ARG A 312 13.18 -3.53 14.85
N LYS A 313 14.24 -4.04 15.49
CA LYS A 313 14.36 -5.46 15.88
C LYS A 313 13.90 -5.75 17.32
N SER A 314 13.74 -4.73 18.16
CA SER A 314 13.37 -4.88 19.56
C SER A 314 12.02 -4.23 19.85
N THR A 315 11.04 -5.01 20.32
CA THR A 315 9.73 -4.50 20.74
C THR A 315 9.81 -3.42 21.81
N ASP A 316 10.70 -3.56 22.80
CA ASP A 316 10.85 -2.57 23.87
C ASP A 316 11.38 -1.23 23.34
N HIS A 317 12.44 -1.25 22.53
CA HIS A 317 12.98 -0.05 21.89
C HIS A 317 11.98 0.58 20.91
N PHE A 318 11.24 -0.24 20.16
CA PHE A 318 10.15 0.22 19.29
C PHE A 318 9.09 1.00 20.08
N ILE A 319 8.56 0.44 21.17
CA ILE A 319 7.56 1.12 22.01
C ILE A 319 8.14 2.40 22.61
N ALA A 320 9.40 2.36 23.07
CA ALA A 320 10.08 3.51 23.65
C ALA A 320 10.24 4.66 22.65
N VAL A 321 10.63 4.36 21.40
CA VAL A 321 10.81 5.39 20.37
C VAL A 321 9.49 5.97 19.88
N LEU A 322 8.44 5.15 19.71
CA LEU A 322 7.10 5.62 19.37
C LEU A 322 6.59 6.65 20.39
N LYS A 323 6.77 6.36 21.68
CA LYS A 323 6.44 7.27 22.77
C LYS A 323 7.32 8.52 22.74
N LYS A 324 8.65 8.35 22.67
CA LYS A 324 9.62 9.46 22.70
C LYS A 324 9.36 10.47 21.58
N GLN A 325 8.99 9.98 20.39
CA GLN A 325 8.81 10.79 19.20
C GLN A 325 7.35 11.19 18.96
N ASN A 326 6.42 10.80 19.84
CA ASN A 326 4.98 11.03 19.67
C ASN A 326 4.46 10.57 18.30
N VAL A 327 4.86 9.37 17.88
CA VAL A 327 4.46 8.79 16.59
C VAL A 327 2.94 8.65 16.52
N GLN A 328 2.35 9.14 15.43
CA GLN A 328 0.91 9.13 15.19
C GLN A 328 0.48 8.08 14.16
N TYR A 329 1.36 7.75 13.22
CA TYR A 329 1.10 6.77 12.17
C TYR A 329 2.29 5.83 12.01
N CYS A 330 2.03 4.52 12.03
CA CYS A 330 3.02 3.53 11.65
C CYS A 330 2.38 2.42 10.81
N LEU A 331 3.14 1.94 9.83
CA LEU A 331 2.87 0.75 9.06
C LEU A 331 3.89 -0.31 9.49
N VAL A 332 3.41 -1.49 9.86
CA VAL A 332 4.28 -2.60 10.29
C VAL A 332 3.93 -3.89 9.55
N PRO A 333 4.92 -4.76 9.27
CA PRO A 333 4.64 -6.11 8.77
C PRO A 333 3.79 -6.90 9.77
N THR A 334 2.93 -7.76 9.25
CA THR A 334 2.06 -8.64 10.05
C THR A 334 2.83 -9.46 11.09
N VAL A 335 3.98 -10.03 10.72
CA VAL A 335 4.85 -10.76 11.65
C VAL A 335 5.31 -9.88 12.83
N PHE A 336 5.73 -8.64 12.56
CA PHE A 336 6.16 -7.73 13.61
C PHE A 336 4.99 -7.31 14.51
N PHE A 337 3.82 -7.07 13.92
CA PHE A 337 2.61 -6.81 14.71
C PHE A 337 2.32 -7.97 15.67
N HIS A 338 2.42 -9.22 15.22
CA HIS A 338 2.22 -10.39 16.10
C HIS A 338 3.17 -10.35 17.31
N THR A 339 4.46 -10.07 17.10
CA THR A 339 5.43 -9.89 18.20
C THR A 339 5.06 -8.71 19.09
N LEU A 340 4.68 -7.57 18.52
CA LEU A 340 4.27 -6.37 19.25
C LEU A 340 3.07 -6.64 20.17
N THR A 341 2.09 -7.45 19.72
CA THR A 341 0.95 -7.82 20.55
C THR A 341 1.33 -8.64 21.78
N GLN A 342 2.54 -9.21 21.86
CA GLN A 342 3.00 -9.93 23.06
C GLN A 342 3.49 -8.99 24.18
N ALA A 343 3.76 -7.71 23.87
CA ALA A 343 4.13 -6.73 24.88
C ALA A 343 3.05 -6.58 25.96
N SER A 344 3.46 -6.18 27.17
CA SER A 344 2.52 -6.02 28.30
C SER A 344 1.55 -4.86 28.06
N SER A 345 0.37 -4.91 28.70
CA SER A 345 -0.59 -3.80 28.65
C SER A 345 0.01 -2.49 29.16
N GLN A 346 0.92 -2.54 30.15
CA GLN A 346 1.61 -1.36 30.66
C GLN A 346 2.53 -0.71 29.61
N GLN A 347 3.17 -1.51 28.75
CA GLN A 347 4.00 -0.98 27.66
C GLN A 347 3.14 -0.36 26.56
N LEU A 348 2.13 -1.09 26.08
CA LEU A 348 1.30 -0.64 24.96
C LEU A 348 0.44 0.59 25.29
N LYS A 349 -0.01 0.73 26.54
CA LYS A 349 -0.74 1.93 27.01
C LYS A 349 0.09 3.22 26.98
N GLN A 350 1.39 3.14 26.74
CA GLN A 350 2.25 4.32 26.58
C GLN A 350 2.15 4.96 25.18
N LEU A 351 1.51 4.28 24.22
CA LEU A 351 1.40 4.70 22.82
C LEU A 351 0.26 5.71 22.59
N LEU A 352 0.15 6.72 23.46
CA LEU A 352 -1.00 7.64 23.51
C LEU A 352 -1.14 8.52 22.26
N SER A 353 -0.04 8.79 21.56
CA SER A 353 -0.04 9.60 20.33
C SER A 353 -0.48 8.80 19.09
N LEU A 354 -0.40 7.47 19.14
CA LEU A 354 -0.62 6.62 17.97
C LEU A 354 -2.11 6.62 17.61
N ARG A 355 -2.44 7.11 16.42
CA ARG A 355 -3.83 7.19 15.93
C ARG A 355 -4.27 5.89 15.27
N TYR A 356 -3.38 5.27 14.51
CA TYR A 356 -3.62 4.01 13.82
C TYR A 356 -2.35 3.18 13.80
N ILE A 357 -2.51 1.85 13.83
CA ILE A 357 -1.47 0.92 13.44
C ILE A 357 -1.91 0.22 12.15
N PHE A 358 -1.24 0.52 11.04
CA PHE A 358 -1.44 -0.19 9.79
C PHE A 358 -0.63 -1.48 9.81
N VAL A 359 -1.25 -2.56 9.36
CA VAL A 359 -0.64 -3.88 9.31
C VAL A 359 -0.87 -4.45 7.92
N GLY A 360 0.19 -4.93 7.27
CA GLY A 360 0.10 -5.44 5.90
C GLY A 360 1.17 -6.46 5.57
N GLY A 361 1.14 -6.90 4.30
CA GLY A 361 2.07 -7.85 3.71
C GLY A 361 1.66 -9.33 3.81
N GLU A 362 0.82 -9.69 4.79
CA GLU A 362 0.35 -11.07 5.00
C GLU A 362 -1.06 -11.07 5.62
N THR A 363 -1.66 -12.25 5.78
CA THR A 363 -2.97 -12.41 6.42
C THR A 363 -2.93 -12.01 7.90
N LEU A 364 -3.67 -10.97 8.25
CA LEU A 364 -3.83 -10.54 9.64
C LEU A 364 -4.75 -11.49 10.44
N LEU A 365 -4.24 -12.02 11.55
CA LEU A 365 -4.95 -13.01 12.36
C LEU A 365 -5.91 -12.33 13.37
N PRO A 366 -7.21 -12.72 13.42
CA PRO A 366 -8.15 -12.16 14.39
C PRO A 366 -7.72 -12.31 15.85
N ALA A 367 -7.05 -13.41 16.20
CA ALA A 367 -6.54 -13.64 17.55
C ALA A 367 -5.52 -12.58 17.98
N MET A 368 -4.69 -12.11 17.06
CA MET A 368 -3.67 -11.09 17.33
C MET A 368 -4.31 -9.71 17.50
N VAL A 369 -5.33 -9.40 16.68
CA VAL A 369 -6.12 -8.16 16.84
C VAL A 369 -6.92 -8.18 18.13
N ARG A 370 -7.52 -9.31 18.54
CA ARG A 370 -8.17 -9.44 19.85
C ARG A 370 -7.18 -9.21 20.99
N ASN A 371 -6.01 -9.83 20.94
CA ASN A 371 -4.95 -9.63 21.94
C ASN A 371 -4.48 -8.15 22.01
N TRP A 372 -4.44 -7.45 20.88
CA TRP A 372 -4.21 -6.00 20.86
C TRP A 372 -5.35 -5.24 21.57
N GLN A 373 -6.60 -5.52 21.20
CA GLN A 373 -7.79 -4.87 21.76
C GLN A 373 -7.94 -5.09 23.27
N THR A 374 -7.57 -6.26 23.82
CA THR A 374 -7.61 -6.46 25.28
C THR A 374 -6.61 -5.58 26.04
N LYS A 375 -5.55 -5.12 25.38
CA LYS A 375 -4.47 -4.33 26.00
C LYS A 375 -4.65 -2.83 25.81
N VAL A 376 -5.04 -2.39 24.61
CA VAL A 376 -5.17 -0.96 24.26
C VAL A 376 -6.60 -0.52 23.95
N GLY A 377 -7.57 -1.43 23.94
CA GLY A 377 -8.95 -1.14 23.56
C GLY A 377 -9.09 -0.76 22.09
N LEU A 378 -10.04 0.13 21.80
CA LEU A 378 -10.30 0.67 20.46
C LEU A 378 -9.64 2.05 20.24
N HIS A 379 -8.81 2.51 21.19
CA HIS A 379 -8.14 3.81 21.11
C HIS A 379 -7.12 3.89 19.97
N ILE A 380 -6.50 2.75 19.64
CA ILE A 380 -5.55 2.61 18.54
C ILE A 380 -6.09 1.52 17.60
N PRO A 381 -6.98 1.87 16.66
CA PRO A 381 -7.53 0.92 15.71
C PRO A 381 -6.43 0.26 14.89
N VAL A 382 -6.53 -1.06 14.74
CA VAL A 382 -5.71 -1.82 13.79
C VAL A 382 -6.34 -1.68 12.42
N VAL A 383 -5.53 -1.35 11.42
CA VAL A 383 -5.98 -1.24 10.03
C VAL A 383 -5.28 -2.32 9.22
N ASN A 384 -6.06 -3.28 8.71
CA ASN A 384 -5.53 -4.24 7.75
C ASN A 384 -5.36 -3.52 6.40
N ALA A 385 -4.13 -3.44 5.89
CA ALA A 385 -3.79 -2.77 4.64
C ALA A 385 -3.30 -3.79 3.62
N TYR A 386 -3.82 -3.71 2.40
CA TYR A 386 -3.53 -4.67 1.35
C TYR A 386 -3.29 -3.98 0.01
N GLY A 387 -2.20 -4.35 -0.66
CA GLY A 387 -1.91 -4.01 -2.04
C GLY A 387 -0.65 -4.73 -2.52
N PRO A 388 -0.63 -5.26 -3.76
CA PRO A 388 0.61 -5.69 -4.39
C PRO A 388 1.46 -4.48 -4.83
N THR A 389 2.74 -4.70 -5.12
CA THR A 389 3.65 -3.62 -5.55
C THR A 389 3.21 -2.97 -6.86
N GLU A 390 2.62 -3.75 -7.76
CA GLU A 390 2.15 -3.33 -9.09
C GLU A 390 0.99 -2.33 -9.05
N ILE A 391 0.28 -2.17 -7.91
CA ILE A 391 -0.80 -1.18 -7.74
C ILE A 391 -0.36 0.04 -6.93
N THR A 392 0.93 0.19 -6.65
CA THR A 392 1.49 1.23 -5.76
C THR A 392 1.09 1.03 -4.30
N VAL A 393 1.78 0.11 -3.63
CA VAL A 393 1.80 -0.12 -2.17
C VAL A 393 0.49 -0.63 -1.55
N CYS A 394 -0.62 0.11 -1.67
CA CYS A 394 -1.86 -0.19 -0.95
C CYS A 394 -3.08 0.14 -1.82
N ALA A 395 -3.99 -0.81 -1.94
CA ALA A 395 -5.23 -0.67 -2.69
C ALA A 395 -6.47 -0.66 -1.79
N THR A 396 -6.49 -1.50 -0.76
CA THR A 396 -7.65 -1.64 0.12
C THR A 396 -7.25 -1.57 1.58
N THR A 397 -8.18 -1.11 2.40
CA THR A 397 -8.00 -1.05 3.85
C THR A 397 -9.24 -1.50 4.60
N TYR A 398 -9.03 -2.14 5.75
CA TYR A 398 -10.08 -2.53 6.70
C TYR A 398 -9.72 -2.03 8.10
N PRO A 399 -10.26 -0.87 8.54
CA PRO A 399 -10.07 -0.39 9.89
C PRO A 399 -10.95 -1.21 10.86
N VAL A 400 -10.33 -1.90 11.81
CA VAL A 400 -11.02 -2.65 12.86
C VAL A 400 -11.42 -1.69 13.98
N THR A 401 -12.58 -1.06 13.82
CA THR A 401 -13.12 -0.03 14.72
C THR A 401 -14.08 -0.56 15.78
N GLN A 402 -14.36 -1.86 15.76
CA GLN A 402 -15.25 -2.54 16.70
C GLN A 402 -14.51 -3.70 17.38
N LEU A 403 -14.97 -4.09 18.56
CA LEU A 403 -14.44 -5.26 19.25
C LEU A 403 -14.70 -6.50 18.39
N LEU A 404 -13.65 -7.27 18.12
CA LEU A 404 -13.77 -8.50 17.36
C LEU A 404 -14.43 -9.57 18.21
N GLN A 405 -15.46 -10.20 17.66
CA GLN A 405 -16.14 -11.34 18.27
C GLN A 405 -15.24 -12.58 18.28
N GLU A 406 -15.50 -13.53 19.17
CA GLU A 406 -14.71 -14.76 19.28
C GLU A 406 -14.89 -15.65 18.04
N GLU A 407 -16.10 -15.65 17.48
CA GLU A 407 -16.51 -16.43 16.31
C GLU A 407 -15.91 -15.89 15.01
N GLN A 408 -15.36 -14.66 15.00
CA GLN A 408 -14.76 -14.10 13.81
C GLN A 408 -13.41 -14.77 13.50
N THR A 409 -13.37 -15.49 12.38
CA THR A 409 -12.25 -16.33 11.93
C THR A 409 -11.33 -15.67 10.92
N TYR A 410 -11.70 -14.51 10.34
CA TYR A 410 -10.88 -13.79 9.38
C TYR A 410 -11.02 -12.26 9.52
N ILE A 411 -10.02 -11.53 9.03
CA ILE A 411 -10.05 -10.08 8.87
C ILE A 411 -10.06 -9.77 7.37
N PRO A 412 -11.10 -9.12 6.82
CA PRO A 412 -11.13 -8.73 5.41
C PRO A 412 -9.97 -7.79 5.04
N ILE A 413 -9.61 -7.76 3.75
CA ILE A 413 -8.73 -6.71 3.19
C ILE A 413 -9.45 -5.37 3.04
N GLY A 414 -10.78 -5.38 3.19
CA GLY A 414 -11.61 -4.20 3.33
C GLY A 414 -12.08 -3.60 2.01
N LYS A 415 -12.18 -2.27 1.98
CA LYS A 415 -12.72 -1.52 0.84
C LYS A 415 -11.58 -0.82 0.09
N PRO A 416 -11.74 -0.54 -1.21
CA PRO A 416 -10.78 0.27 -1.96
C PRO A 416 -10.57 1.63 -1.29
N LEU A 417 -9.33 2.10 -1.28
CA LEU A 417 -9.04 3.51 -1.04
C LEU A 417 -9.69 4.36 -2.16
N PRO A 418 -9.92 5.66 -1.91
CA PRO A 418 -10.37 6.58 -2.97
C PRO A 418 -9.57 6.42 -4.26
N HIS A 419 -10.22 6.63 -5.42
CA HIS A 419 -9.61 6.55 -6.75
C HIS A 419 -9.12 5.17 -7.22
N ILE A 420 -9.32 4.12 -6.41
CA ILE A 420 -8.97 2.74 -6.75
C ILE A 420 -10.26 1.96 -7.04
N LYS A 421 -10.22 1.14 -8.10
CA LYS A 421 -11.30 0.21 -8.42
C LYS A 421 -10.82 -1.21 -8.23
N ILE A 422 -11.63 -2.00 -7.55
CA ILE A 422 -11.39 -3.42 -7.34
C ILE A 422 -12.52 -4.19 -8.01
N TYR A 423 -12.12 -5.20 -8.78
CA TYR A 423 -13.02 -6.11 -9.47
C TYR A 423 -12.68 -7.52 -9.03
N VAL A 424 -13.72 -8.31 -8.71
CA VAL A 424 -13.60 -9.75 -8.49
C VAL A 424 -14.15 -10.39 -9.76
N LEU A 425 -13.28 -11.02 -10.53
CA LEU A 425 -13.61 -11.60 -11.83
C LEU A 425 -13.59 -13.12 -11.74
N ASN A 426 -14.38 -13.77 -12.57
CA ASN A 426 -14.29 -15.21 -12.83
C ASN A 426 -13.03 -15.55 -13.65
N GLU A 427 -12.80 -16.85 -13.90
CA GLU A 427 -11.65 -17.36 -14.67
C GLU A 427 -11.57 -16.83 -16.11
N GLN A 428 -12.69 -16.33 -16.65
CA GLN A 428 -12.79 -15.77 -18.00
C GLN A 428 -12.60 -14.23 -18.02
N GLY A 429 -12.33 -13.61 -16.86
CA GLY A 429 -12.16 -12.16 -16.76
C GLY A 429 -13.46 -11.36 -16.81
N THR A 430 -14.61 -12.01 -16.54
CA THR A 430 -15.92 -11.37 -16.45
C THR A 430 -16.34 -11.20 -15.00
N LEU A 431 -17.12 -10.15 -14.70
CA LEU A 431 -17.67 -9.88 -13.36
C LEU A 431 -18.64 -10.96 -12.87
#